data_AF-A0A1G0DVM3-F1
#
_entry.id   AF-A0A1G0DVM3-F1
#
_cell.length_a   1.000
_cell.length_b   1.000
_cell.length_c   1.000
_cell.angle_alpha   90.00
_cell.angle_beta   90.00
_cell.angle_gamma   90.00
#
_symmetry.space_group_name_H-M   'P 1'
#
loop_
_entity.id
_entity.type
_entity.pdbx_description
1 polymer ?
#
loop_
_entity_poly.entity_id
_entity_poly.type
_entity_poly.pdbx_seq_one_letter_code
_entity_poly.pdbx_strand_id
1 'polypeptide(L)' 'MRVLALETSTEYCSVALWQDGAVMQRCELAGQKHSELLMEMLDDVLQDSGLRVQDVDGIAFGKGPGSFTGVRIA' A
#
# COMPACT_ATOMS: atom_id res chain seq x y z
N MET A 1 -11.04 -8.02 11.25
CA MET A 1 -10.49 -6.64 11.13
C MET A 1 -9.66 -6.59 9.85
N ARG A 2 -9.75 -5.49 9.11
CA ARG A 2 -9.15 -5.31 7.79
C ARG A 2 -8.33 -4.04 7.79
N VAL A 3 -7.02 -4.17 7.61
CA VAL A 3 -6.10 -3.03 7.62
C VAL A 3 -5.36 -2.99 6.30
N LEU A 4 -5.44 -1.84 5.63
CA LEU A 4 -4.67 -1.56 4.42
C LEU A 4 -3.41 -0.80 4.81
N ALA A 5 -2.25 -1.23 4.35
CA ALA A 5 -0.96 -0.61 4.64
C ALA A 5 -0.30 -0.12 3.34
N LEU A 6 0.22 1.12 3.36
CA LEU A 6 0.89 1.77 2.23
C LEU A 6 2.33 2.14 2.61
N GLU A 7 3.31 1.87 1.75
CA GLU A 7 4.70 2.23 2.00
C GLU A 7 5.40 2.65 0.70
N THR A 8 5.91 3.88 0.69
CA THR A 8 6.60 4.51 -0.44
C THR A 8 7.84 5.31 -0.01
N SER A 9 8.27 5.18 1.26
CA SER A 9 9.39 5.94 1.83
C SER A 9 10.75 5.52 1.28
N THR A 10 10.87 4.38 0.60
CA THR A 10 12.12 3.87 0.04
C THR A 10 12.04 3.76 -1.49
N GLU A 11 13.01 3.13 -2.13
CA GLU A 11 12.96 2.79 -3.56
C GLU A 11 11.86 1.77 -3.91
N TYR A 12 11.30 1.09 -2.91
CA TYR A 12 10.16 0.20 -3.07
C TYR A 12 8.83 0.93 -2.90
N CYS A 13 7.83 0.51 -3.68
CA CYS A 13 6.42 0.81 -3.47
C CYS A 13 5.73 -0.49 -3.07
N SER A 14 4.96 -0.46 -1.99
CA SER A 14 4.21 -1.64 -1.56
C SER A 14 2.86 -1.29 -0.95
N VAL A 15 1.91 -2.20 -1.16
CA VAL A 15 0.57 -2.18 -0.57
C VAL A 15 0.31 -3.56 0.03
N ALA A 16 -0.24 -3.59 1.24
CA ALA A 16 -0.65 -4.83 1.87
C ALA A 16 -2.04 -4.70 2.50
N LEU A 17 -2.85 -5.73 2.35
CA LEU A 17 -4.09 -5.91 3.09
C LEU A 17 -3.89 -7.03 4.11
N TRP A 18 -4.05 -6.69 5.38
CA TRP A 18 -4.24 -7.67 6.43
C TRP A 18 -5.74 -7.92 6.62
N GLN A 19 -6.15 -9.19 6.59
CA GLN A 19 -7.52 -9.62 6.82
C GLN A 19 -7.52 -10.87 7.69
N ASP A 20 -8.01 -10.72 8.92
CA ASP A 20 -8.29 -11.83 9.84
C ASP A 20 -7.12 -12.83 9.99
N GLY A 21 -5.89 -12.32 10.03
CA GLY A 21 -4.67 -13.11 10.20
C GLY A 21 -3.94 -13.45 8.90
N ALA A 22 -4.55 -13.25 7.74
CA ALA A 22 -3.92 -13.39 6.43
C ALA A 22 -3.39 -12.05 5.90
N VAL A 23 -2.33 -12.10 5.10
CA VAL A 23 -1.76 -10.94 4.41
C VAL A 23 -1.73 -11.19 2.92
N MET A 24 -2.32 -10.27 2.16
CA MET A 24 -2.13 -10.14 0.73
C MET A 24 -1.31 -8.89 0.46
N GLN A 25 -0.33 -8.96 -0.45
CA GLN A 25 0.51 -7.81 -0.74
C GLN A 25 0.94 -7.71 -2.20
N ARG A 26 1.33 -6.50 -2.58
CA ARG A 26 2.12 -6.17 -3.76
C ARG A 26 3.33 -5.37 -3.31
N CYS A 27 4.47 -5.63 -3.93
CA CYS A 27 5.71 -4.93 -3.64
C CYS A 27 6.58 -4.91 -4.89
N GLU A 28 6.98 -3.72 -5.33
CA GLU A 28 7.87 -3.57 -6.47
C GLU A 28 8.93 -2.51 -6.20
N LEU A 29 10.06 -2.66 -6.90
CA LEU A 29 11.08 -1.64 -6.99
C LEU A 29 10.59 -0.53 -7.91
N ALA A 30 10.08 0.55 -7.33
CA ALA A 30 9.32 1.58 -8.04
C ALA A 30 10.19 2.69 -8.68
N GLY A 31 11.41 2.91 -8.17
CA GLY A 31 12.28 3.98 -8.66
C GLY A 31 11.64 5.36 -8.46
N GLN A 32 11.15 5.99 -9.54
CA GLN A 32 10.44 7.29 -9.50
C GLN A 32 8.92 7.15 -9.75
N LYS A 33 8.39 5.93 -9.84
CA LYS A 33 7.02 5.64 -10.26
C LYS A 33 6.06 5.34 -9.10
N HIS A 34 6.40 5.72 -7.87
CA HIS A 34 5.58 5.41 -6.69
C HIS A 34 4.13 5.86 -6.84
N SER A 35 3.86 7.07 -7.34
CA SER A 35 2.49 7.58 -7.50
C SER A 35 1.67 6.80 -8.53
N GLU A 36 2.30 6.32 -9.60
CA GLU A 36 1.65 5.52 -10.65
C GLU A 36 1.34 4.12 -10.12
N LEU A 37 2.34 3.48 -9.51
CA LEU A 37 2.24 2.09 -9.04
C LEU A 37 1.35 1.94 -7.80
N LEU A 38 1.34 2.93 -6.89
CA LEU A 38 0.62 2.80 -5.61
C LEU A 38 -0.87 2.58 -5.81
N MET A 39 -1.49 3.34 -6.71
CA MET A 39 -2.93 3.21 -6.97
C MET A 39 -3.27 1.90 -7.67
N GLU A 40 -2.46 1.48 -8.65
CA GLU A 40 -2.63 0.19 -9.33
C GLU A 40 -2.49 -0.99 -8.34
N MET A 41 -1.47 -0.98 -7.49
CA MET A 41 -1.26 -2.00 -6.46
C MET A 41 -2.39 -2.05 -5.44
N LEU A 42 -2.93 -0.89 -5.06
CA LEU A 42 -4.07 -0.80 -4.14
C LEU A 42 -5.31 -1.43 -4.76
N ASP A 43 -5.62 -1.08 -6.01
CA ASP A 43 -6.77 -1.63 -6.73
C ASP A 43 -6.63 -3.14 -6.90
N ASP A 44 -5.44 -3.64 -7.26
CA ASP A 44 -5.16 -5.08 -7.39
C ASP A 44 -5.43 -5.84 -6.09
N VAL A 45 -4.90 -5.34 -4.96
CA VAL A 45 -5.07 -6.00 -3.64
C VAL A 45 -6.54 -6.00 -3.21
N LEU A 46 -7.26 -4.90 -3.43
CA LEU A 46 -8.69 -4.83 -3.12
C LEU A 46 -9.53 -5.74 -4.04
N GLN A 47 -9.21 -5.78 -5.34
CA GLN A 47 -9.92 -6.61 -6.30
C GLN A 47 -9.72 -8.11 -6.01
N ASP A 48 -8.49 -8.53 -5.74
CA ASP A 48 -8.16 -9.92 -5.40
C ASP A 48 -8.81 -10.38 -4.07
N SER A 49 -9.02 -9.46 -3.13
CA SER A 49 -9.73 -9.72 -1.87
C SER A 49 -11.24 -9.59 -1.99
N GLY A 50 -11.76 -9.12 -3.13
CA GLY A 50 -13.19 -8.88 -3.34
C GLY A 50 -13.74 -7.76 -2.45
N LEU A 51 -12.89 -6.83 -2.00
CA LEU A 51 -13.22 -5.74 -1.10
C LEU A 51 -13.23 -4.40 -1.84
N ARG A 52 -13.86 -3.42 -1.22
CA ARG A 52 -13.75 -2.00 -1.57
C ARG A 52 -12.99 -1.27 -0.48
N VAL A 53 -12.50 -0.07 -0.77
CA VAL A 53 -11.82 0.75 0.22
C VAL A 53 -12.71 1.07 1.43
N GLN A 54 -14.03 1.14 1.25
CA GLN A 54 -14.99 1.37 2.35
C GLN A 54 -15.12 0.16 3.30
N ASP A 55 -14.64 -1.01 2.89
CA ASP A 55 -14.69 -2.24 3.70
C ASP A 55 -13.47 -2.38 4.62
N VAL A 56 -12.50 -1.46 4.53
CA VAL A 56 -11.27 -1.44 5.32
C VAL A 56 -11.52 -0.67 6.63
N ASP A 57 -11.12 -1.26 7.76
CA ASP A 57 -11.32 -0.69 9.09
C ASP A 57 -10.29 0.41 9.44
N GLY A 58 -9.13 0.38 8.79
CA GLY A 58 -8.09 1.38 8.98
C GLY A 58 -6.99 1.34 7.92
N ILE A 59 -6.35 2.49 7.73
CA ILE A 59 -5.21 2.64 6.83
C ILE A 59 -3.96 2.90 7.67
N ALA A 60 -2.96 2.04 7.52
CA ALA A 60 -1.62 2.23 8.03
C ALA A 60 -0.72 2.78 6.91
N PHE A 61 0.27 3.58 7.27
CA PHE A 61 1.22 4.10 6.29
C PHE A 61 2.60 4.30 6.88
N GLY A 62 3.60 4.23 6.01
CA GLY A 62 4.99 4.53 6.31
C GLY A 62 5.21 6.01 6.60
N LYS A 63 5.31 6.39 7.88
CA LYS A 63 5.64 7.77 8.29
C LYS A 63 7.11 8.17 8.00
N GLY A 64 7.93 7.22 7.54
CA GLY A 64 9.38 7.39 7.39
C GLY A 64 10.17 7.09 8.68
N PRO A 65 11.48 7.38 8.71
CA PRO A 65 12.24 8.20 7.76
C PRO A 65 12.39 7.55 6.37
N GLY A 66 12.76 8.35 5.36
CA GLY A 66 12.96 7.87 3.99
C GLY A 66 13.11 9.01 2.98
N SER A 67 12.91 8.72 1.70
CA SER A 67 12.88 9.68 0.60
C SER A 67 11.91 10.82 0.90
N PHE A 68 12.37 12.06 0.70
CA PHE A 68 11.57 13.26 0.94
C PHE A 68 10.27 13.24 0.12
N THR A 69 10.35 12.84 -1.14
CA THR A 69 9.18 12.74 -2.02
C THR A 69 8.35 11.51 -1.65
N GLY A 70 8.99 10.36 -1.46
CA GLY A 70 8.32 9.09 -1.17
C GLY A 70 7.40 9.17 0.05
N VAL A 71 7.91 9.61 1.20
CA VAL A 71 7.13 9.73 2.45
C VAL A 71 5.90 10.65 2.33
N ARG A 72 5.83 11.52 1.31
CA ARG A 72 4.69 12.43 1.07
C ARG A 72 3.67 11.88 0.08
N ILE A 73 3.97 10.76 -0.57
CA ILE A 73 3.07 10.08 -1.50
C ILE A 73 2.16 9.11 -0.73
N ALA A 74 2.68 8.41 0.27
CA ALA A 74 1.93 7.47 1.11
C ALA A 74 0.90 8.15 2.03
#